data_AF-A0A4Q2ZQ79-F1
#
_entry.id   AF-A0A4Q2ZQ79-F1
#
_cell.length_a   1.000
_cell.length_b   1.000
_cell.length_c   1.000
_cell.angle_alpha   90.00
_cell.angle_beta   90.00
_cell.angle_gamma   90.00
#
_symmetry.space_group_name_H-M   'P 1'
#
loop_
_entity.id
_entity.type
_entity.pdbx_description
1 polymer ?
#
loop_
_entity_poly.entity_id
_entity_poly.type
_entity_poly.pdbx_seq_one_letter_code
_entity_poly.pdbx_strand_id
1 'polypeptide(L)'
;MMLTNLTLVSMWFSLAPLSAARAETTRGSLPAIVINTMQVVPLDPYLIDVLLRDLVGHDRMPSAYLVYLWLWRMTHGSGKMRAGASLQTIATATGLSKSAVQAAIRHLKHRQLIAAKRDGATVAPVYTVHQPWRRD
;
A
#
# COMPACT_ATOMS: atom_id res chain seq x y z
N MET A 1 -12.88 19.81 -76.43
CA MET A 1 -14.15 20.49 -76.76
C MET A 1 -15.20 19.99 -75.78
N MET A 2 -15.74 20.90 -74.95
CA MET A 2 -17.00 20.85 -74.18
C MET A 2 -17.18 19.75 -73.09
N LEU A 3 -17.26 20.12 -71.79
CA LEU A 3 -18.47 20.56 -71.01
C LEU A 3 -19.46 19.37 -70.86
N THR A 4 -19.97 18.92 -69.70
CA THR A 4 -20.71 19.55 -68.57
C THR A 4 -21.03 18.41 -67.56
N ASN A 5 -20.84 18.55 -66.25
CA ASN A 5 -21.75 19.12 -65.23
C ASN A 5 -23.03 18.31 -64.89
N LEU A 6 -23.09 17.87 -63.61
CA LEU A 6 -24.21 17.91 -62.64
C LEU A 6 -25.49 17.04 -62.76
N THR A 7 -25.90 16.57 -61.57
CA THR A 7 -27.25 16.23 -61.03
C THR A 7 -27.96 14.91 -61.38
N LEU A 8 -28.18 14.04 -60.37
CA LEU A 8 -29.49 13.74 -59.74
C LEU A 8 -29.29 12.71 -58.59
N VAL A 9 -29.30 13.12 -57.32
CA VAL A 9 -30.44 12.97 -56.38
C VAL A 9 -31.33 11.75 -56.64
N SER A 10 -31.19 10.71 -55.80
CA SER A 10 -32.33 9.87 -55.41
C SER A 10 -32.19 9.45 -53.94
N MET A 11 -33.03 10.09 -53.13
CA MET A 11 -33.39 9.73 -51.77
C MET A 11 -33.96 8.31 -51.73
N TRP A 12 -33.41 7.45 -50.87
CA TRP A 12 -34.16 6.36 -50.25
C TRP A 12 -33.98 6.46 -48.74
N PHE A 13 -34.97 7.10 -48.13
CA PHE A 13 -35.28 7.02 -46.70
C PHE A 13 -35.70 5.59 -46.39
N SER A 14 -34.89 4.83 -45.67
CA SER A 14 -35.33 3.60 -45.02
C SER A 14 -35.07 3.75 -43.52
N LEU A 15 -36.14 3.99 -42.76
CA LEU A 15 -36.13 4.02 -41.31
C LEU A 15 -35.65 2.66 -40.79
N ALA A 16 -34.43 2.61 -40.26
CA ALA A 16 -34.02 1.51 -39.40
C ALA A 16 -34.84 1.61 -38.09
N PRO A 17 -35.45 0.52 -37.60
CA PRO A 17 -36.13 0.54 -36.31
C PRO A 17 -35.09 0.79 -35.21
N LEU A 18 -35.34 1.80 -34.37
CA LEU A 18 -34.70 1.96 -33.07
C LEU A 18 -35.04 0.71 -32.23
N SER A 19 -34.22 -0.33 -32.32
CA SER A 19 -34.22 -1.37 -31.30
C SER A 19 -33.58 -0.77 -30.07
N ALA A 20 -34.42 -0.38 -29.12
CA ALA A 20 -34.06 -0.07 -27.75
C ALA A 20 -33.54 -1.35 -27.07
N ALA A 21 -32.35 -1.79 -27.49
CA ALA A 21 -31.56 -2.76 -26.74
C ALA A 21 -30.99 -2.01 -25.53
N ARG A 22 -31.76 -2.06 -24.45
CA ARG A 22 -31.37 -1.74 -23.09
C ARG A 22 -30.05 -2.44 -22.76
N ALA A 23 -28.93 -1.74 -22.94
CA ALA A 23 -27.64 -2.14 -22.42
C ALA A 23 -27.67 -1.90 -20.90
N GLU A 24 -28.14 -2.91 -20.19
CA GLU A 24 -27.95 -3.10 -18.75
C GLU A 24 -26.44 -3.35 -18.51
N THR A 25 -25.62 -2.31 -18.65
CA THR A 25 -24.18 -2.39 -18.41
C THR A 25 -23.88 -2.02 -16.97
N THR A 26 -23.82 -3.07 -16.16
CA THR A 26 -22.85 -3.30 -15.07
C THR A 26 -22.49 -2.09 -14.19
N ARG A 27 -23.25 -2.00 -13.09
CA ARG A 27 -22.83 -1.60 -11.73
C ARG A 27 -21.31 -1.29 -11.60
N GLY A 28 -20.97 -0.01 -11.76
CA GLY A 28 -19.83 0.67 -11.16
C GLY A 28 -18.44 0.05 -11.38
N SER A 29 -17.79 0.40 -12.48
CA SER A 29 -16.32 0.39 -12.55
C SER A 29 -15.76 1.32 -11.47
N LEU A 30 -15.31 0.77 -10.35
CA LEU A 30 -14.34 1.45 -9.52
C LEU A 30 -13.03 1.60 -10.33
N PRO A 31 -12.34 2.76 -10.28
CA PRO A 31 -11.17 2.98 -11.10
C PRO A 31 -10.08 1.97 -10.70
N ALA A 32 -9.67 1.14 -11.67
CA ALA A 32 -8.58 0.16 -11.57
C ALA A 32 -7.23 0.76 -11.10
N ILE A 33 -7.11 2.09 -11.08
CA ILE A 33 -5.96 2.84 -10.58
C ILE A 33 -5.69 2.57 -9.08
N VAL A 34 -6.74 2.39 -8.27
CA VAL A 34 -6.55 2.17 -6.81
C VAL A 34 -6.22 0.71 -6.50
N ILE A 35 -6.77 -0.22 -7.28
CA ILE A 35 -6.67 -1.67 -7.00
C ILE A 35 -5.23 -2.18 -7.22
N ASN A 36 -4.47 -1.61 -8.16
CA ASN A 36 -3.10 -2.05 -8.45
C ASN A 36 -2.05 -1.68 -7.37
N THR A 37 -2.42 -0.88 -6.36
CA THR A 37 -1.50 -0.42 -5.29
C THR A 37 -1.70 -1.09 -3.94
N MET A 38 -2.84 -1.76 -3.72
CA MET A 38 -3.12 -2.48 -2.49
C MET A 38 -2.55 -3.89 -2.56
N GLN A 39 -1.23 -3.99 -2.44
CA GLN A 39 -0.56 -5.28 -2.26
C GLN A 39 -1.07 -5.92 -0.96
N VAL A 40 -1.69 -7.09 -1.09
CA VAL A 40 -2.13 -7.89 0.05
C VAL A 40 -0.89 -8.42 0.74
N VAL A 41 -0.66 -7.97 1.98
CA VAL A 41 0.41 -8.50 2.81
C VAL A 41 -0.23 -9.47 3.80
N PRO A 42 0.04 -10.78 3.69
CA PRO A 42 -0.47 -11.73 4.67
C PRO A 42 0.09 -11.37 6.04
N LEU A 43 -0.80 -11.26 7.02
CA LEU A 43 -0.44 -10.97 8.38
C LEU A 43 -0.27 -12.30 9.12
N ASP A 44 0.92 -12.52 9.66
CA ASP A 44 1.21 -13.71 10.47
C ASP A 44 0.32 -13.68 11.74
N PRO A 45 -0.39 -14.77 12.10
CA PRO A 45 -1.23 -14.83 13.29
C PRO A 45 -0.52 -14.37 14.57
N TYR A 46 0.78 -14.62 14.68
CA TYR A 46 1.59 -14.17 15.81
C TYR A 46 1.49 -12.66 16.03
N LEU A 47 1.38 -11.87 14.95
CA LEU A 47 1.30 -10.41 15.04
C LEU A 47 0.03 -9.95 15.76
N ILE A 48 -1.09 -10.64 15.53
CA ILE A 48 -2.39 -10.29 16.10
C ILE A 48 -2.58 -10.92 17.47
N ASP A 49 -2.22 -12.19 17.63
CA ASP A 49 -2.57 -12.96 18.82
C ASP A 49 -1.58 -12.75 19.97
N VAL A 50 -0.29 -12.54 19.63
CA VAL A 50 0.80 -12.45 20.59
C VAL A 50 1.41 -11.05 20.60
N LEU A 51 1.94 -10.58 19.46
CA LEU A 51 2.71 -9.33 19.43
C LEU A 51 1.88 -8.10 19.80
N LEU A 52 0.62 -8.05 19.36
CA LEU A 52 -0.32 -7.00 19.74
C LEU A 52 -0.51 -6.97 21.27
N ARG A 53 -0.76 -8.14 21.89
CA ARG A 53 -0.93 -8.25 23.34
C ARG A 53 0.34 -7.87 24.09
N ASP A 54 1.49 -8.30 23.60
CA ASP A 54 2.78 -8.01 24.24
C ASP A 54 3.12 -6.53 24.18
N LEU A 55 3.03 -5.90 23.01
CA LEU A 55 3.41 -4.50 22.85
C LEU A 55 2.34 -3.54 23.37
N VAL A 56 1.06 -3.79 23.12
CA VAL A 56 -0.03 -2.87 23.51
C VAL A 56 -0.53 -3.17 24.92
N GLY A 57 -0.71 -4.45 25.25
CA GLY A 57 -1.24 -4.89 26.52
C GLY A 57 -0.19 -4.89 27.62
N HIS A 58 0.92 -5.61 27.43
CA HIS A 58 1.94 -5.77 28.47
C HIS A 58 2.86 -4.55 28.57
N ASP A 59 3.45 -4.13 27.45
CA ASP A 59 4.43 -3.03 27.45
C ASP A 59 3.80 -1.64 27.46
N ARG A 60 2.49 -1.55 27.18
CA ARG A 60 1.74 -0.29 27.05
C ARG A 60 2.32 0.64 25.98
N MET A 61 2.82 0.07 24.88
CA MET A 61 3.48 0.75 23.77
C MET A 61 2.76 0.52 22.43
N PRO A 62 1.57 1.11 22.21
CA PRO A 62 0.85 1.01 20.93
C PRO A 62 1.61 1.60 19.75
N SER A 63 2.40 2.66 19.98
CA SER A 63 3.28 3.24 18.96
C SER A 63 4.34 2.23 18.46
N ALA A 64 4.86 1.37 19.33
CA ALA A 64 5.81 0.32 18.94
C ALA A 64 5.16 -0.70 18.01
N TYR A 65 3.92 -1.11 18.29
CA TYR A 65 3.19 -2.03 17.43
C TYR A 65 2.94 -1.44 16.04
N LEU A 66 2.49 -0.18 15.95
CA LEU A 66 2.24 0.49 14.66
C LEU A 66 3.52 0.65 13.83
N VAL A 67 4.63 1.05 14.46
CA VAL A 67 5.92 1.16 13.78
C VAL A 67 6.40 -0.22 13.30
N TYR A 68 6.23 -1.26 14.11
CA TYR A 68 6.58 -2.62 13.72
C TYR A 68 5.78 -3.08 12.50
N LEU A 69 4.45 -2.89 12.50
CA LEU A 69 3.60 -3.25 11.36
C LEU A 69 3.97 -2.50 10.08
N TRP A 70 4.29 -1.22 10.19
CA TRP A 70 4.72 -0.44 9.04
C TRP A 70 6.04 -0.96 8.45
N LEU A 71 7.02 -1.26 9.31
CA LEU A 71 8.28 -1.88 8.90
C LEU A 71 8.05 -3.27 8.30
N TRP A 72 7.17 -4.08 8.89
CA TRP A 72 6.77 -5.39 8.39
C TRP A 72 6.20 -5.32 6.97
N ARG A 73 5.28 -4.39 6.72
CA ARG A 73 4.73 -4.15 5.37
C ARG A 73 5.84 -3.77 4.39
N MET A 74 6.77 -2.93 4.81
CA MET A 74 7.86 -2.47 3.94
C MET A 74 8.85 -3.58 3.60
N THR A 75 9.03 -4.56 4.48
CA THR A 75 9.90 -5.71 4.23
C THR A 75 9.16 -6.84 3.51
N HIS A 76 8.12 -7.39 4.12
CA HIS A 76 7.41 -8.56 3.62
C HIS A 76 6.42 -8.25 2.49
N GLY A 77 5.82 -7.05 2.47
CA GLY A 77 4.91 -6.64 1.41
C GLY A 77 5.60 -6.17 0.12
N SER A 78 6.90 -5.90 0.17
CA SER A 78 7.69 -5.43 -0.99
C SER A 78 8.77 -6.43 -1.43
N GLY A 79 8.85 -7.62 -0.80
CA GLY A 79 9.90 -8.61 -1.04
C GLY A 79 11.30 -8.16 -0.62
N LYS A 80 11.42 -7.09 0.17
CA LYS A 80 12.70 -6.52 0.59
C LYS A 80 13.06 -7.02 1.98
N MET A 81 14.30 -7.46 2.20
CA MET A 81 14.73 -7.86 3.54
C MET A 81 14.92 -6.69 4.52
N ARG A 82 15.04 -5.46 3.99
CA ARG A 82 15.38 -4.26 4.77
C ARG A 82 14.58 -3.04 4.32
N ALA A 83 14.24 -2.17 5.28
CA ALA A 83 13.54 -0.92 5.04
C ALA A 83 14.44 0.28 5.41
N GLY A 84 14.86 1.07 4.42
CA GLY A 84 15.56 2.33 4.65
C GLY A 84 14.56 3.47 4.90
N ALA A 85 14.56 4.06 6.09
CA ALA A 85 13.61 5.12 6.43
C ALA A 85 14.15 6.07 7.51
N SER A 86 13.93 7.37 7.35
CA SER A 86 14.19 8.31 8.44
C SER A 86 13.09 8.24 9.50
N LEU A 87 13.35 8.71 10.73
CA LEU A 87 12.31 8.83 11.77
C LEU A 87 11.13 9.69 11.29
N GLN A 88 11.41 10.73 10.50
CA GLN A 88 10.38 11.62 9.96
C GLN A 88 9.50 10.89 8.94
N THR A 89 10.11 10.07 8.08
CA THR A 89 9.39 9.26 7.10
C THR A 89 8.41 8.31 7.79
N ILE A 90 8.87 7.63 8.85
CA ILE A 90 8.02 6.72 9.64
C ILE A 90 6.89 7.50 10.30
N ALA A 91 7.20 8.63 10.95
CA ALA A 91 6.23 9.49 11.61
C ALA A 91 5.09 9.91 10.67
N THR A 92 5.44 10.40 9.48
CA THR A 92 4.48 10.78 8.44
C THR A 92 3.65 9.58 7.97
N ALA A 93 4.28 8.42 7.76
CA ALA A 93 3.58 7.25 7.23
C ALA A 93 2.65 6.57 8.25
N THR A 94 2.96 6.65 9.54
CA THR A 94 2.14 6.06 10.62
C THR A 94 1.23 7.06 11.31
N GLY A 95 1.32 8.36 10.98
CA GLY A 95 0.59 9.43 11.67
C GLY A 95 1.06 9.68 13.11
N LEU A 96 2.24 9.17 13.49
CA LEU A 96 2.79 9.33 14.84
C LEU A 96 3.68 10.57 14.92
N SER A 97 3.86 11.11 16.12
CA SER A 97 4.91 12.12 16.33
C SER A 97 6.30 11.50 16.18
N LYS A 98 7.29 12.31 15.79
CA LYS A 98 8.68 11.86 15.65
C LYS A 98 9.25 11.31 16.97
N SER A 99 8.91 11.91 18.11
CA SER A 99 9.32 11.43 19.43
C SER A 99 8.67 10.09 19.79
N ALA A 100 7.41 9.88 19.42
CA ALA A 100 6.73 8.59 19.60
C ALA A 100 7.39 7.49 18.73
N VAL A 101 7.73 7.79 17.48
CA VAL A 101 8.49 6.87 16.62
C VAL A 101 9.86 6.56 17.21
N GLN A 102 10.57 7.58 17.72
CA GLN A 102 11.87 7.37 18.33
C GLN A 102 11.79 6.47 19.57
N ALA A 103 10.76 6.66 20.42
CA ALA A 103 10.51 5.80 21.57
C ALA A 103 10.15 4.36 21.15
N ALA A 104 9.27 4.22 20.16
CA ALA A 104 8.90 2.94 19.56
C ALA A 104 10.12 2.17 19.05
N ILE A 105 11.00 2.81 18.27
CA ILE A 105 12.19 2.16 17.72
C ILE A 105 13.16 1.73 18.83
N ARG A 106 13.36 2.57 19.86
CA ARG A 106 14.18 2.17 21.02
C ARG A 106 13.60 0.93 21.70
N HIS A 107 12.28 0.90 21.90
CA HIS A 107 11.58 -0.21 22.54
C HIS A 107 11.69 -1.50 21.72
N LEU A 108 11.43 -1.43 20.43
CA LEU A 108 11.53 -2.58 19.52
C LEU A 108 12.97 -3.13 19.44
N LYS A 109 13.99 -2.25 19.44
CA LYS A 109 15.40 -2.66 19.50
C LYS A 109 15.73 -3.37 20.82
N HIS A 110 15.26 -2.83 21.94
CA HIS A 110 15.47 -3.45 23.26
C HIS A 110 14.84 -4.84 23.33
N ARG A 111 13.66 -5.02 22.72
CA ARG A 111 12.98 -6.32 22.57
C ARG A 111 13.54 -7.21 21.46
N GLN A 112 14.61 -6.78 20.77
CA GLN A 112 15.23 -7.49 19.65
C GLN A 112 14.27 -7.84 18.50
N LEU A 113 13.17 -7.10 18.36
CA LEU A 113 12.19 -7.27 17.28
C LEU A 113 12.63 -6.59 15.99
N ILE A 114 13.54 -5.64 16.09
CA ILE A 114 14.18 -4.99 14.93
C ILE A 114 15.68 -4.79 15.18
N ALA A 115 16.45 -4.84 14.10
CA ALA A 115 17.79 -4.28 14.04
C ALA A 115 17.77 -2.98 13.23
N ALA A 116 18.58 -2.00 13.64
CA ALA A 116 18.74 -0.74 12.92
C ALA A 116 20.23 -0.49 12.69
N LYS A 117 20.65 -0.40 11.43
CA LYS A 117 22.01 -0.05 11.03
C LYS A 117 22.03 1.34 10.42
N ARG A 118 23.07 2.13 10.69
CA ARG A 118 23.24 3.46 10.11
C ARG A 118 24.67 3.64 9.63
N ASP A 119 24.84 3.84 8.32
CA ASP A 119 26.16 3.96 7.67
C ASP A 119 26.57 5.44 7.51
N GLY A 120 26.48 6.21 8.60
CA GLY A 120 26.90 7.63 8.64
C GLY A 120 25.88 8.58 9.27
N ALA A 121 26.32 9.79 9.63
CA ALA A 121 25.52 10.77 10.37
C ALA A 121 24.36 11.39 9.56
N THR A 122 24.45 11.42 8.24
CA THR A 122 23.44 11.98 7.33
C THR A 122 22.62 10.90 6.62
N VAL A 123 23.06 9.64 6.67
CA VAL A 123 22.40 8.52 5.99
C VAL A 123 21.16 8.09 6.78
N ALA A 124 20.07 7.79 6.06
CA ALA A 124 18.87 7.26 6.67
C ALA A 124 19.16 5.86 7.25
N PRO A 125 18.69 5.56 8.48
CA PRO A 125 18.88 4.23 9.05
C PRO A 125 18.12 3.17 8.25
N VAL A 126 18.73 1.99 8.20
CA VAL A 126 18.19 0.80 7.55
C VAL A 126 17.73 -0.17 8.64
N TYR A 127 16.46 -0.53 8.59
CA TYR A 127 15.82 -1.43 9.54
C TYR A 127 15.69 -2.83 8.97
N THR A 128 15.94 -3.83 9.81
CA THR A 128 15.64 -5.24 9.56
C THR A 128 14.63 -5.69 10.61
N VAL A 129 13.56 -6.35 10.19
CA VAL A 129 12.52 -6.88 11.09
C VAL A 129 12.85 -8.33 11.43
N HIS A 130 12.81 -8.67 12.72
CA HIS A 130 13.05 -10.03 13.20
C HIS A 130 11.74 -10.75 13.48
N GLN A 131 11.76 -12.08 13.34
CA GLN A 131 10.62 -12.96 13.55
C GLN A 131 10.99 -14.00 14.61
N PRO A 132 11.09 -13.62 15.88
CA PRO A 132 11.61 -14.52 16.93
C PRO A 132 10.80 -15.82 17.11
N TRP A 133 9.55 -15.86 16.63
CA TRP A 133 8.70 -17.06 16.65
C TRP A 133 8.97 -18.03 15.51
N ARG A 134 9.53 -17.56 14.40
CA ARG A 134 10.02 -18.42 13.32
C ARG A 134 11.44 -18.84 13.71
N ARG A 135 11.52 -19.73 14.70
CA ARG A 135 12.77 -20.44 14.98
C ARG A 135 13.04 -21.35 13.78
N ASP A 136 14.19 -21.16 13.15
CA ASP A 136 14.74 -22.09 12.15
C ASP A 136 15.02 -23.46 12.77
#